data_AF-A0A7C4GUN1-F1
#
_entry.id   AF-A0A7C4GUN1-F1
#
_cell.length_a   1.000
_cell.length_b   1.000
_cell.length_c   1.000
_cell.angle_alpha   90.00
_cell.angle_beta   90.00
_cell.angle_gamma   90.00
#
_symmetry.space_group_name_H-M   'P 1'
#
loop_
_entity.id
_entity.type
_entity.pdbx_description
1 polymer ?
#
loop_
_entity_poly.entity_id
_entity_poly.type
_entity_poly.pdbx_seq_one_letter_code
_entity_poly.pdbx_strand_id
1 'polypeptide(L)'
;MCSIAHVKRSPPKDLGIGLFLAKSKEKPVRIPISFEEDIVVDRYIPPSRLDSDKFFVVQVDHEERYIEVYIFSGDKERAVYRVRGRDPRSLGRLALRLSGIQDPEHALYLGVELARALEALRLGRRYEQDEQPSIDTI
;
A
#
# COMPACT_ATOMS: atom_id res chain seq x y z
N MET A 1 27.17 8.12 4.98
CA MET A 1 26.68 8.54 3.64
C MET A 1 27.02 9.99 3.29
N CYS A 2 26.97 10.95 4.23
CA CYS A 2 27.37 12.34 3.98
C CYS A 2 28.82 12.48 3.48
N SER A 3 29.75 11.73 4.07
CA SER A 3 31.18 11.74 3.69
C SER A 3 31.40 11.27 2.25
N ILE A 4 30.73 10.19 1.83
CA ILE A 4 30.78 9.68 0.44
C ILE A 4 30.13 10.66 -0.56
N ALA A 5 29.00 11.27 -0.20
CA ALA A 5 28.33 12.25 -1.05
C ALA A 5 29.16 13.52 -1.23
N HIS A 6 29.85 13.95 -0.17
CA HIS A 6 30.81 15.05 -0.22
C HIS A 6 31.99 14.76 -1.15
N VAL A 7 32.57 13.55 -1.07
CA VAL A 7 33.64 13.11 -1.98
C VAL A 7 33.15 13.02 -3.43
N LYS A 8 31.93 12.53 -3.65
CA LYS A 8 31.33 12.36 -4.98
C LYS A 8 30.68 13.63 -5.55
N ARG A 9 30.73 14.76 -4.83
CA ARG A 9 30.01 16.02 -5.17
C ARG A 9 28.55 15.79 -5.57
N SER A 10 27.88 14.84 -4.90
CA SER A 10 26.47 14.55 -5.12
C SER A 10 25.66 14.89 -3.86
N PRO A 11 24.37 15.21 -4.00
CA PRO A 11 23.51 15.39 -2.83
C PRO A 11 23.53 14.11 -1.97
N PRO A 12 23.72 14.21 -0.65
CA PRO A 12 23.68 13.06 0.23
C PRO A 12 22.29 12.41 0.20
N LYS A 13 22.28 11.10 -0.10
CA LYS A 13 21.10 10.25 -0.03
C LYS A 13 21.01 9.60 1.34
N ASP A 14 19.79 9.29 1.78
CA ASP A 14 19.49 8.59 3.05
C ASP A 14 20.06 9.26 4.31
N LEU A 15 19.91 10.59 4.39
CA LEU A 15 20.31 11.41 5.55
C LEU A 15 19.56 11.08 6.85
N GLY A 16 18.56 10.19 6.85
CA GLY A 16 17.75 9.88 8.03
C GLY A 16 16.80 11.00 8.48
N ILE A 17 16.77 12.15 7.81
CA ILE A 17 15.92 13.32 8.16
C ILE A 17 14.48 13.15 7.65
N GLY A 18 14.01 11.91 7.50
CA GLY A 18 12.58 11.63 7.42
C GLY A 18 12.00 11.73 8.83
N LEU A 19 11.97 12.93 9.41
CA LEU A 19 11.35 13.13 10.72
C LEU A 19 9.85 12.88 10.52
N PHE A 20 9.36 11.71 10.92
CA PHE A 20 7.93 11.49 11.08
C PHE A 20 7.43 12.53 12.09
N LEU A 21 6.75 13.56 11.60
CA LEU A 21 6.16 14.61 12.40
C LEU A 21 4.87 14.08 13.05
N ALA A 22 5.01 13.17 14.01
CA ALA A 22 3.95 12.81 14.95
C ALA A 22 4.34 13.17 16.38
N LYS A 23 5.00 14.32 16.56
CA LYS A 23 5.29 14.85 17.89
C LYS A 23 4.01 15.48 18.46
N SER A 24 3.22 14.68 19.18
CA SER A 24 2.24 15.20 20.13
C SER A 24 2.90 15.36 21.50
N LYS A 25 2.66 16.49 22.17
CA LYS A 25 3.05 16.67 23.58
C LYS A 25 2.04 16.03 24.54
N GLU A 26 0.86 15.67 24.02
CA GLU A 26 -0.24 15.10 24.78
C GLU A 26 -0.24 13.57 24.61
N LYS A 27 -0.52 12.86 25.70
CA LYS A 27 -0.70 11.41 25.65
C LYS A 27 -1.92 11.10 24.76
N PRO A 28 -1.87 10.03 23.94
CA PRO A 28 -3.05 9.59 23.20
C PRO A 28 -4.20 9.34 24.17
N VAL A 29 -5.30 10.08 23.99
CA VAL A 29 -6.52 9.88 24.78
C VAL A 29 -7.30 8.73 24.15
N ARG A 30 -7.62 7.71 24.94
CA ARG A 30 -8.56 6.67 24.52
C ARG A 30 -9.96 7.06 24.96
N ILE A 31 -10.89 7.02 24.02
CA ILE A 31 -12.31 7.16 24.34
C ILE A 31 -12.75 5.80 24.92
N PRO A 32 -13.30 5.74 26.15
CA PRO A 32 -13.82 4.49 26.68
C PRO A 32 -15.05 4.08 25.87
N ILE A 33 -15.01 2.89 25.27
CA ILE A 33 -16.10 2.27 24.52
C ILE A 33 -16.38 0.92 25.18
N SER A 34 -17.64 0.65 25.51
CA SER A 34 -18.06 -0.65 26.06
C SER A 34 -18.02 -1.73 24.97
N PHE A 35 -17.66 -2.95 25.35
CA PHE A 35 -17.61 -4.13 24.48
C PHE A 35 -18.09 -5.36 25.25
N GLU A 36 -18.57 -6.38 24.52
CA GLU A 36 -19.02 -7.65 25.10
C GLU A 36 -17.88 -8.66 25.21
N GLU A 37 -17.10 -8.80 24.13
CA GLU A 37 -15.95 -9.69 24.05
C GLU A 37 -14.69 -8.90 23.65
N ASP A 38 -13.55 -9.29 24.22
CA ASP A 38 -12.24 -8.76 23.88
C ASP A 38 -11.43 -9.83 23.14
N ILE A 39 -11.40 -9.72 21.82
CA ILE A 39 -10.66 -10.65 20.95
C ILE A 39 -9.31 -10.00 20.60
N VAL A 40 -8.23 -10.56 21.15
CA VAL A 40 -6.86 -10.09 20.91
C VAL A 40 -6.20 -10.89 19.79
N VAL A 41 -5.70 -10.20 18.76
CA VAL A 41 -4.86 -10.77 17.70
C VAL A 41 -3.42 -10.29 17.91
N ASP A 42 -2.57 -11.15 18.45
CA ASP A 42 -1.16 -10.87 18.80
C ASP A 42 -0.14 -11.53 17.85
N ARG A 43 -0.65 -12.28 16.86
CA ARG A 43 0.14 -13.03 15.89
C ARG A 43 -0.37 -12.80 14.48
N TYR A 44 0.50 -13.09 13.52
CA TYR A 44 0.14 -13.10 12.11
C TYR A 44 -0.93 -14.16 11.84
N ILE A 45 -1.99 -13.75 11.14
CA ILE A 45 -3.02 -14.65 10.60
C ILE A 45 -2.82 -14.65 9.08
N PRO A 46 -2.42 -15.79 8.48
CA PRO A 46 -2.29 -15.86 7.03
C PRO A 46 -3.66 -15.71 6.35
N PRO A 47 -3.71 -15.20 5.11
CA PRO A 47 -4.95 -15.15 4.33
C PRO A 47 -5.54 -16.55 4.19
N SER A 48 -6.86 -16.66 4.37
CA SER A 48 -7.59 -17.92 4.25
C SER A 48 -7.70 -18.42 2.82
N ARG A 49 -7.64 -17.51 1.83
CA ARG A 49 -7.73 -17.83 0.41
C ARG A 49 -6.90 -16.88 -0.43
N LEU A 50 -5.85 -17.42 -1.04
CA LEU A 50 -5.18 -16.79 -2.17
C LEU A 50 -6.02 -17.09 -3.42
N ASP A 51 -6.90 -16.18 -3.85
CA ASP A 51 -7.52 -16.33 -5.17
C ASP A 51 -6.43 -16.08 -6.22
N SER A 52 -5.85 -17.16 -6.75
CA SER A 52 -4.83 -17.10 -7.79
C SER A 52 -5.29 -16.37 -9.04
N ASP A 53 -6.60 -16.38 -9.28
CA ASP A 53 -7.14 -15.97 -10.56
C ASP A 53 -7.34 -14.46 -10.67
N LYS A 54 -7.29 -13.69 -9.58
CA LYS A 54 -7.46 -12.22 -9.65
C LYS A 54 -6.64 -11.53 -8.59
N PHE A 55 -5.72 -10.68 -9.02
CA PHE A 55 -4.85 -9.94 -8.12
C PHE A 55 -4.70 -8.48 -8.55
N PHE A 56 -4.21 -7.68 -7.60
CA PHE A 56 -3.95 -6.26 -7.79
C PHE A 56 -2.44 -5.99 -7.77
N VAL A 57 -1.99 -5.17 -8.71
CA VAL A 57 -0.66 -4.56 -8.64
C VAL A 57 -0.85 -3.06 -8.50
N VAL A 58 -0.21 -2.46 -7.51
CA VAL A 58 -0.29 -1.03 -7.25
C VAL A 58 1.02 -0.38 -7.65
N GLN A 59 0.93 0.79 -8.26
CA GLN A 59 2.07 1.62 -8.60
C GLN A 59 1.80 3.08 -8.24
N VAL A 60 2.87 3.85 -8.13
CA VAL A 60 2.82 5.26 -7.80
C VAL A 60 3.53 6.05 -8.90
N ASP A 61 2.79 6.96 -9.52
CA ASP A 61 3.32 8.00 -10.39
C ASP A 61 3.60 9.25 -9.56
N HIS A 62 4.88 9.51 -9.28
CA HIS A 62 5.30 10.67 -8.50
C HIS A 62 5.26 11.98 -9.28
N GLU A 63 5.32 11.94 -10.62
CA GLU A 63 5.29 13.15 -11.46
C GLU A 63 3.87 13.73 -11.48
N GLU A 64 2.89 12.90 -11.80
CA GLU A 64 1.47 13.30 -11.90
C GLU A 64 0.70 13.15 -10.58
N ARG A 65 1.36 12.58 -9.56
CA ARG A 65 0.84 12.28 -8.22
C ARG A 65 -0.38 11.37 -8.25
N TYR A 66 -0.38 10.36 -9.14
CA TYR A 66 -1.41 9.34 -9.21
C TYR A 66 -0.98 8.06 -8.51
N ILE A 67 -1.96 7.38 -7.93
CA ILE A 67 -1.84 5.95 -7.61
C ILE A 67 -2.49 5.19 -8.76
N GLU A 68 -1.82 4.16 -9.25
CA GLU A 68 -2.30 3.28 -10.31
C GLU A 68 -2.59 1.90 -9.72
N VAL A 69 -3.75 1.33 -10.06
CA VAL A 69 -4.13 -0.04 -9.70
C VAL A 69 -4.35 -0.82 -10.98
N TYR A 70 -3.55 -1.85 -11.16
CA TYR A 70 -3.65 -2.83 -12.24
C TYR A 70 -4.43 -4.04 -11.72
N ILE A 71 -5.46 -4.45 -12.46
CA ILE A 71 -6.34 -5.55 -12.10
C ILE A 71 -6.10 -6.69 -13.07
N PHE A 72 -5.66 -7.83 -12.57
CA PHE A 72 -5.40 -9.03 -13.36
C PHE A 72 -6.54 -10.03 -13.18
N SER A 73 -6.77 -10.87 -14.21
CA SER A 73 -7.74 -11.96 -14.16
C SER A 73 -7.31 -13.14 -15.02
N GLY A 74 -7.34 -14.35 -14.44
CA GLY A 74 -6.88 -15.59 -15.03
C GLY A 74 -5.36 -15.60 -15.23
N ASP A 75 -4.93 -16.43 -16.18
CA ASP A 75 -3.52 -16.65 -16.50
C ASP A 75 -3.02 -15.57 -17.48
N LYS A 76 -2.55 -14.41 -16.98
CA LYS A 76 -2.18 -13.27 -17.85
C LYS A 76 -1.04 -12.40 -17.34
N GLU A 77 -0.02 -12.28 -18.20
CA GLU A 77 1.02 -11.25 -18.23
C GLU A 77 0.50 -9.80 -18.36
N ARG A 78 -0.82 -9.60 -18.57
CA ARG A 78 -1.43 -8.29 -18.84
C ARG A 78 -2.64 -7.99 -17.97
N ALA A 79 -2.65 -6.81 -17.38
CA ALA A 79 -3.80 -6.29 -16.63
C ALA A 79 -5.03 -6.08 -17.52
N VAL A 80 -6.19 -6.52 -17.04
CA VAL A 80 -7.50 -6.30 -17.66
C VAL A 80 -7.91 -4.84 -17.53
N TYR A 81 -7.65 -4.24 -16.38
CA TYR A 81 -7.91 -2.83 -16.11
C TYR A 81 -6.68 -2.15 -15.53
N ARG A 82 -6.51 -0.88 -15.88
CA ARG A 82 -5.68 0.07 -15.12
C ARG A 82 -6.57 1.22 -14.67
N VAL A 83 -6.72 1.37 -13.36
CA VAL A 83 -7.48 2.46 -12.74
C VAL A 83 -6.49 3.41 -12.08
N ARG A 84 -6.67 4.73 -12.25
CA ARG A 84 -5.72 5.72 -11.73
C ARG A 84 -6.47 6.83 -11.02
N GLY A 85 -5.93 7.30 -9.89
CA GLY A 85 -6.60 8.32 -9.09
C GLY A 85 -5.69 8.89 -8.00
N ARG A 86 -6.07 10.09 -7.51
CA ARG A 86 -5.37 10.75 -6.39
C ARG A 86 -6.04 10.52 -5.04
N ASP A 87 -7.30 10.08 -5.05
CA ASP A 87 -8.04 9.66 -3.87
C ASP A 87 -8.04 8.13 -3.77
N PRO A 88 -7.31 7.53 -2.83
CA PRO A 88 -7.20 6.07 -2.73
C PRO A 88 -8.54 5.42 -2.40
N ARG A 89 -9.45 6.11 -1.69
CA ARG A 89 -10.77 5.56 -1.35
C ARG A 89 -11.64 5.36 -2.58
N SER A 90 -11.72 6.37 -3.44
CA SER A 90 -12.46 6.28 -4.71
C SER A 90 -11.81 5.30 -5.67
N LEU A 91 -10.47 5.29 -5.73
CA LEU A 91 -9.71 4.34 -6.53
C LEU A 91 -9.97 2.90 -6.11
N GLY A 92 -9.87 2.59 -4.81
CA GLY A 92 -10.13 1.26 -4.27
C GLY A 92 -11.58 0.80 -4.49
N ARG A 93 -12.57 1.68 -4.27
CA ARG A 93 -13.98 1.36 -4.56
C ARG A 93 -14.22 1.01 -6.03
N LEU A 94 -13.62 1.77 -6.95
CA LEU A 94 -13.78 1.50 -8.39
C LEU A 94 -13.04 0.23 -8.80
N ALA A 95 -11.82 0.02 -8.31
CA ALA A 95 -11.03 -1.18 -8.60
C ALA A 95 -11.74 -2.47 -8.12
N LEU A 96 -12.28 -2.46 -6.89
CA LEU A 96 -13.04 -3.61 -6.37
C LEU A 96 -14.28 -3.91 -7.24
N ARG A 97 -15.06 -2.88 -7.60
CA ARG A 97 -16.23 -3.04 -8.49
C ARG A 97 -15.87 -3.63 -9.84
N LEU A 98 -14.76 -3.18 -10.44
CA LEU A 98 -14.30 -3.67 -11.74
C LEU A 98 -13.73 -5.09 -11.67
N SER A 99 -13.07 -5.45 -10.56
CA SER A 99 -12.50 -6.79 -10.37
C SER A 99 -13.57 -7.88 -10.20
N GLY A 100 -14.74 -7.52 -9.67
CA GLY A 100 -15.77 -8.48 -9.27
C GLY A 100 -15.34 -9.41 -8.14
N ILE A 101 -14.28 -9.07 -7.39
CA ILE A 101 -13.86 -9.80 -6.19
C ILE A 101 -14.85 -9.47 -5.06
N GLN A 102 -15.35 -10.51 -4.39
CA GLN A 102 -16.29 -10.40 -3.27
C GLN A 102 -15.64 -10.77 -1.92
N ASP A 103 -14.41 -11.28 -1.96
CA ASP A 103 -13.68 -11.71 -0.77
C ASP A 103 -13.16 -10.50 0.03
N PRO A 104 -13.51 -10.37 1.33
CA PRO A 104 -13.02 -9.31 2.19
C PRO A 104 -11.49 -9.24 2.33
N GLU A 105 -10.76 -10.37 2.22
CA GLU A 105 -9.30 -10.37 2.36
C GLU A 105 -8.63 -9.58 1.22
N HIS A 106 -9.14 -9.69 -0.01
CA HIS A 106 -8.66 -8.90 -1.14
C HIS A 106 -8.97 -7.41 -1.00
N ALA A 107 -10.13 -7.08 -0.43
CA ALA A 107 -10.48 -5.69 -0.14
C ALA A 107 -9.57 -5.10 0.95
N LEU A 108 -9.25 -5.89 1.98
CA LEU A 108 -8.29 -5.53 3.02
C LEU A 108 -6.90 -5.30 2.43
N TYR A 109 -6.39 -6.26 1.63
CA TYR A 109 -5.10 -6.16 0.95
C TYR A 109 -4.98 -4.88 0.12
N LEU A 110 -5.93 -4.66 -0.80
CA LEU A 110 -5.92 -3.47 -1.64
C LEU A 110 -5.99 -2.19 -0.81
N GLY A 111 -6.77 -2.18 0.27
CA GLY A 111 -6.84 -1.05 1.20
C GLY A 111 -5.50 -0.72 1.85
N VAL A 112 -4.77 -1.74 2.31
CA VAL A 112 -3.43 -1.60 2.90
C VAL A 112 -2.43 -1.04 1.87
N GLU A 113 -2.39 -1.62 0.68
CA GLU A 113 -1.47 -1.19 -0.38
C GLU A 113 -1.77 0.24 -0.87
N LEU A 114 -3.04 0.60 -1.00
CA LEU A 114 -3.45 1.97 -1.35
C LEU A 114 -3.08 3.00 -0.26
N ALA A 115 -3.16 2.62 1.01
CA ALA A 115 -2.74 3.49 2.11
C ALA A 115 -1.22 3.72 2.08
N ARG A 116 -0.44 2.66 1.85
CA ARG A 116 1.03 2.75 1.69
C ARG A 116 1.44 3.56 0.48
N ALA A 117 0.77 3.37 -0.66
CA ALA A 117 0.99 4.15 -1.86
C ALA A 117 0.74 5.65 -1.63
N LEU A 118 -0.32 6.00 -0.90
CA LEU A 118 -0.60 7.39 -0.51
C LEU A 118 0.49 7.96 0.40
N GLU A 119 0.96 7.21 1.40
CA GLU A 119 2.05 7.67 2.27
C GLU A 119 3.36 7.83 1.50
N ALA A 120 3.69 6.92 0.59
CA ALA A 120 4.84 7.03 -0.30
C ALA A 120 4.77 8.32 -1.14
N LEU A 121 3.61 8.63 -1.74
CA LEU A 121 3.36 9.90 -2.45
C LEU A 121 3.54 11.12 -1.56
N ARG A 122 3.02 11.09 -0.32
CA ARG A 122 3.11 12.21 0.62
C ARG A 122 4.55 12.47 1.07
N LEU A 123 5.32 11.41 1.30
CA LEU A 123 6.68 11.48 1.79
C LEU A 123 7.71 11.64 0.66
N GLY A 124 7.29 11.58 -0.61
CA GLY A 124 8.20 11.57 -1.76
C GLY A 124 9.16 10.37 -1.72
N ARG A 125 8.69 9.24 -1.17
CA ARG A 125 9.46 8.00 -1.04
C ARG A 125 9.02 7.00 -2.07
N ARG A 126 9.91 6.08 -2.41
CA ARG A 126 9.58 4.95 -3.29
C ARG A 126 8.52 4.08 -2.61
N TYR A 127 7.47 3.77 -3.35
CA TYR A 127 6.52 2.73 -2.99
C TYR A 127 7.06 1.36 -3.38
N GLU A 128 6.98 0.40 -2.47
CA GLU A 128 7.27 -1.02 -2.70
C GLU A 128 6.12 -1.83 -2.12
N GLN A 129 5.52 -2.68 -2.96
CA GLN A 129 4.46 -3.61 -2.59
C GLN A 129 5.10 -4.86 -1.98
N ASP A 130 4.66 -5.29 -0.79
CA ASP A 130 5.34 -6.36 -0.03
C ASP A 130 5.23 -7.72 -0.69
N GLU A 131 4.04 -8.06 -1.17
CA GLU A 131 3.80 -9.28 -1.93
C GLU A 131 3.70 -8.90 -3.40
N GLN A 132 4.81 -9.00 -4.12
CA GLN A 132 4.71 -9.16 -5.57
C GLN A 132 4.14 -10.56 -5.81
N PRO A 133 2.96 -10.71 -6.42
CA PRO A 133 2.63 -11.98 -7.04
C PRO A 133 3.74 -12.24 -8.05
N SER A 134 4.64 -13.17 -7.72
CA SER A 134 5.77 -13.48 -8.57
C SER A 134 5.20 -14.01 -9.88
N ILE A 135 5.46 -13.30 -10.97
CA ILE A 135 5.12 -13.76 -12.33
C ILE A 135 5.85 -15.10 -12.61
N ASP A 136 6.97 -15.36 -11.92
CA ASP A 136 7.77 -16.57 -12.05
C ASP A 136 7.26 -17.79 -11.24
N THR A 137 6.15 -17.68 -10.49
CA THR A 137 5.54 -18.81 -9.76
C THR A 137 4.13 -19.14 -10.28
N ILE A 138 3.79 -18.72 -11.50
CA ILE A 138 2.58 -19.15 -12.23
C ILE A 138 3.02 -20.09 -13.37
#